data_AF-A0A8K1ZEE5-F1
#
_entry.id   AF-A0A8K1ZEE5-F1
#
_cell.length_a   1.000
_cell.length_b   1.000
_cell.length_c   1.000
_cell.angle_alpha   90.00
_cell.angle_beta   90.00
_cell.angle_gamma   90.00
#
_symmetry.space_group_name_H-M   'P 1'
#
loop_
_entity.id
_entity.type
_entity.pdbx_description
1 polymer ?
#
loop_
_entity_poly.entity_id
_entity_poly.type
_entity_poly.pdbx_seq_one_letter_code
_entity_poly.pdbx_strand_id
1 'polypeptide(L)'
;MSAHKARRVIDQIRGRSYEETLMILELMPYRACYAILKLVYSAAANATHNKGFNKTSLIISKAEVNEGTTVKKLKPRARGRSYPIKRSTCHITIVLKDISLDEEEEIAKSLKKTECIKKKYKQI
;
A
#
# COMPACT_ATOMS: atom_id res chain seq x y z
N MET A 1 -0.03 -17.22 3.26
CA MET A 1 -0.86 -16.28 4.05
C MET A 1 -2.17 -16.09 3.31
N SER A 2 -3.31 -15.98 4.00
CA SER A 2 -4.61 -15.73 3.35
C SER A 2 -4.86 -14.24 3.19
N ALA A 3 -5.54 -13.83 2.11
CA ALA A 3 -5.83 -12.43 1.81
C ALA A 3 -6.52 -11.71 2.97
N HIS A 4 -7.53 -12.31 3.61
CA HIS A 4 -8.23 -11.68 4.74
C HIS A 4 -7.32 -11.37 5.93
N LYS A 5 -6.34 -12.25 6.21
CA LYS A 5 -5.39 -12.03 7.31
C LYS A 5 -4.44 -10.88 7.00
N ALA A 6 -4.06 -10.71 5.73
CA ALA A 6 -3.25 -9.59 5.30
C ALA A 6 -4.04 -8.28 5.24
N ARG A 7 -5.29 -8.29 4.72
CA ARG A 7 -6.19 -7.12 4.68
C ARG A 7 -6.35 -6.47 6.04
N ARG A 8 -6.58 -7.28 7.09
CA ARG A 8 -6.68 -6.81 8.48
C ARG A 8 -5.51 -5.89 8.90
N VAL A 9 -4.29 -6.21 8.49
CA VAL A 9 -3.09 -5.42 8.81
C VAL A 9 -2.95 -4.24 7.85
N ILE A 10 -3.17 -4.48 6.55
CA ILE A 10 -3.04 -3.46 5.50
C ILE A 10 -4.01 -2.29 5.70
N ASP A 11 -5.22 -2.56 6.18
CA ASP A 11 -6.22 -1.51 6.42
C ASP A 11 -5.78 -0.53 7.53
N GLN A 12 -4.86 -0.93 8.42
CA GLN A 12 -4.35 -0.07 9.50
C GLN A 12 -3.26 0.90 9.02
N ILE A 13 -2.50 0.52 7.99
CA ILE A 13 -1.34 1.28 7.50
C ILE A 13 -1.69 2.17 6.29
N ARG A 14 -2.91 2.08 5.77
CA ARG A 14 -3.36 2.87 4.61
C ARG A 14 -3.37 4.35 4.97
N GLY A 15 -2.68 5.18 4.19
CA GLY A 15 -2.61 6.63 4.40
C GLY A 15 -1.69 7.08 5.53
N ARG A 16 -0.88 6.18 6.11
CA ARG A 16 0.08 6.52 7.17
C ARG A 16 1.45 6.85 6.60
N SER A 17 2.24 7.59 7.39
CA SER A 17 3.64 7.85 7.04
C SER A 17 4.47 6.56 7.12
N TYR A 18 5.63 6.57 6.48
CA TYR A 18 6.55 5.43 6.51
C TYR A 18 6.99 5.08 7.95
N GLU A 19 7.32 6.09 8.76
CA GLU A 19 7.77 5.91 10.15
C GLU A 19 6.66 5.36 11.05
N GLU A 20 5.45 5.93 10.96
CA GLU A 20 4.29 5.42 11.70
C GLU A 20 3.99 3.97 11.32
N THR A 21 4.08 3.64 10.03
CA THR A 21 3.83 2.29 9.54
C THR A 21 4.79 1.27 10.15
N LEU A 22 6.08 1.60 10.26
CA LEU A 22 7.08 0.74 10.89
C LEU A 22 6.71 0.44 12.34
N MET A 23 6.40 1.48 13.12
CA MET A 23 6.01 1.33 14.51
C MET A 23 4.75 0.47 14.67
N ILE A 24 3.72 0.73 13.86
CA ILE A 24 2.46 -0.03 13.89
C ILE A 24 2.72 -1.51 13.57
N LEU A 25 3.51 -1.81 12.54
CA LEU A 25 3.77 -3.19 12.11
C LEU A 25 4.61 -3.98 13.12
N GLU A 26 5.54 -3.34 13.82
CA GLU A 26 6.36 -3.98 14.85
C GLU A 26 5.57 -4.30 16.11
N LEU A 27 4.65 -3.41 16.51
CA LEU A 27 3.88 -3.57 17.75
C LEU A 27 2.68 -4.52 17.61
N MET A 28 2.18 -4.72 16.38
CA MET A 28 1.01 -5.57 16.16
C MET A 28 1.28 -7.06 16.42
N PRO A 29 0.36 -7.78 17.09
CA PRO A 29 0.56 -9.19 17.44
C PRO A 29 0.34 -10.18 16.28
N TYR A 30 0.17 -9.68 15.04
CA TYR A 30 -0.19 -10.51 13.90
C TYR A 30 1.03 -11.03 13.16
N ARG A 31 1.08 -12.35 12.90
CA ARG A 31 2.14 -12.97 12.07
C ARG A 31 2.22 -12.39 10.65
N ALA A 32 1.14 -11.83 10.12
CA ALA A 32 1.12 -11.20 8.80
C ALA A 32 2.03 -9.96 8.72
N CYS A 33 2.27 -9.28 9.85
CA CYS A 33 3.09 -8.07 9.92
C CYS A 33 4.51 -8.32 9.42
N TYR A 34 5.13 -9.45 9.74
CA TYR A 34 6.50 -9.76 9.32
C TYR A 34 6.68 -9.73 7.79
N ALA A 35 5.70 -10.25 7.04
CA ALA A 35 5.76 -10.24 5.58
C ALA A 35 5.54 -8.83 5.02
N ILE A 36 4.63 -8.06 5.62
CA ILE A 36 4.30 -6.70 5.20
C ILE A 36 5.45 -5.73 5.52
N LEU A 37 6.09 -5.87 6.69
CA LEU A 37 7.26 -5.10 7.11
C LEU A 37 8.39 -5.21 6.07
N LYS A 38 8.71 -6.42 5.63
CA LYS A 38 9.69 -6.65 4.55
C LYS A 38 9.32 -5.95 3.25
N LEU A 39 8.03 -5.98 2.87
CA LEU A 39 7.55 -5.29 1.68
C LEU A 39 7.69 -3.78 1.80
N VAL A 40 7.35 -3.20 2.95
CA VAL A 40 7.47 -1.76 3.21
C VAL A 40 8.94 -1.32 3.15
N TYR A 41 9.86 -2.06 3.77
CA TYR A 41 11.30 -1.79 3.64
C TYR A 41 11.78 -1.83 2.19
N SER A 42 11.37 -2.86 1.44
CA SER A 42 11.74 -2.99 0.03
C SER A 42 11.17 -1.84 -0.81
N ALA A 43 9.92 -1.44 -0.58
CA ALA A 43 9.28 -0.35 -1.30
C ALA A 43 10.00 0.99 -1.02
N ALA A 44 10.36 1.27 0.22
CA ALA A 44 11.10 2.48 0.57
C ALA A 44 12.52 2.48 -0.03
N ALA A 45 13.22 1.34 -0.02
CA ALA A 45 14.53 1.21 -0.67
C ALA A 45 14.43 1.46 -2.19
N ASN A 46 13.38 0.95 -2.84
CA ASN A 46 13.13 1.20 -4.26
C ASN A 46 12.81 2.67 -4.54
N ALA A 47 12.05 3.34 -3.67
CA ALA A 47 11.75 4.75 -3.79
C ALA A 47 13.03 5.60 -3.68
N THR A 48 13.90 5.28 -2.71
CA THR A 48 15.17 6.01 -2.53
C THR A 48 16.12 5.78 -3.70
N HIS A 49 16.25 4.54 -4.18
CA HIS A 49 17.21 4.19 -5.22
C HIS A 49 16.78 4.67 -6.60
N ASN A 50 15.51 4.46 -6.97
CA ASN A 50 15.05 4.71 -8.33
C ASN A 50 14.50 6.13 -8.53
N LYS A 51 13.97 6.76 -7.47
CA LYS A 51 13.35 8.10 -7.55
C LYS A 51 14.07 9.16 -6.72
N GLY A 52 15.07 8.80 -5.94
CA GLY A 52 15.81 9.75 -5.09
C GLY A 52 14.98 10.33 -3.93
N PHE A 53 13.86 9.70 -3.57
CA PHE A 53 12.96 10.20 -2.54
C PHE A 53 13.54 10.01 -1.13
N ASN A 54 13.24 10.94 -0.23
CA ASN A 54 13.65 10.85 1.17
C ASN A 54 12.68 9.97 1.96
N LYS A 55 13.19 9.09 2.82
CA LYS A 55 12.35 8.13 3.57
C LYS A 55 11.36 8.80 4.52
N THR A 56 11.73 9.95 5.07
CA THR A 56 10.94 10.73 6.03
C THR A 56 9.69 11.36 5.41
N SER A 57 9.73 11.68 4.11
CA SER A 57 8.61 12.30 3.39
C SER A 57 7.71 11.28 2.67
N LEU A 58 7.97 9.97 2.82
CA LEU A 58 7.18 8.92 2.19
C LEU A 58 5.88 8.64 2.95
N ILE A 59 4.79 8.57 2.20
CA ILE A 59 3.47 8.17 2.67
C ILE A 59 2.94 6.99 1.86
N ILE A 60 2.20 6.10 2.52
CA ILE A 60 1.50 4.99 1.83
C ILE A 60 0.23 5.54 1.17
N SER A 61 0.32 5.80 -0.13
CA SER A 61 -0.83 6.29 -0.92
C SER A 61 -1.87 5.19 -1.14
N LYS A 62 -1.41 3.99 -1.50
CA LYS A 62 -2.30 2.88 -1.85
C LYS A 62 -1.75 1.56 -1.33
N ALA A 63 -2.59 0.78 -0.65
CA ALA A 63 -2.25 -0.54 -0.16
C ALA A 63 -3.42 -1.50 -0.39
N GLU A 64 -3.19 -2.49 -1.25
CA GLU A 64 -4.20 -3.46 -1.70
C GLU A 64 -3.73 -4.90 -1.49
N VAL A 65 -4.69 -5.78 -1.27
CA VAL A 65 -4.46 -7.22 -1.14
C VAL A 65 -5.46 -7.97 -2.00
N ASN A 66 -4.93 -8.62 -3.02
CA ASN A 66 -5.68 -9.44 -3.96
C ASN A 66 -5.52 -10.93 -3.61
N GLU A 67 -6.55 -11.70 -3.92
CA GLU A 67 -6.51 -13.15 -3.78
C GLU A 67 -5.63 -13.74 -4.88
N GLY A 68 -4.84 -14.75 -4.51
CA GLY A 68 -3.99 -15.49 -5.44
C GLY A 68 -4.54 -16.88 -5.70
N THR A 69 -3.70 -17.72 -6.30
CA THR A 69 -4.05 -19.11 -6.60
C THR A 69 -4.42 -19.88 -5.34
N THR A 70 -5.53 -20.62 -5.41
CA THR A 70 -5.99 -21.47 -4.32
C THR A 70 -5.80 -22.94 -4.67
N VAL A 71 -4.94 -23.61 -3.90
CA VAL A 71 -4.72 -25.05 -4.05
C VAL A 71 -5.72 -25.82 -3.20
N LYS A 72 -6.44 -26.77 -3.81
CA LYS A 72 -7.37 -27.66 -3.10
C LYS A 72 -6.65 -28.95 -2.69
N LYS A 73 -6.83 -29.37 -1.44
CA LYS A 73 -6.33 -30.65 -0.91
C LYS A 73 -7.49 -31.43 -0.30
N LEU A 74 -7.54 -32.73 -0.50
CA LEU A 74 -8.59 -33.56 0.09
C LEU A 74 -8.28 -33.84 1.56
N LYS A 75 -9.27 -33.68 2.44
CA LYS A 75 -9.20 -34.11 3.85
C LYS A 75 -10.19 -35.24 4.07
N PRO A 76 -9.73 -36.45 4.44
CA PRO A 76 -10.63 -37.55 4.78
C PRO A 76 -11.43 -37.24 6.04
N ARG A 77 -12.66 -37.72 6.10
CA ARG A 77 -13.61 -37.59 7.22
C ARG A 77 -14.30 -38.94 7.49
N ALA A 78 -15.02 -39.01 8.60
CA ALA A 78 -15.74 -40.22 9.00
C ALA A 78 -16.76 -40.68 7.94
N ARG A 79 -17.06 -41.99 7.92
CA ARG A 79 -18.02 -42.64 7.01
C ARG A 79 -17.71 -42.43 5.52
N GLY A 80 -16.44 -42.54 5.12
CA GLY A 80 -16.00 -42.42 3.72
C GLY A 80 -16.16 -41.04 3.09
N ARG A 81 -16.56 -40.02 3.88
CA ARG A 81 -16.71 -38.65 3.39
C ARG A 81 -15.35 -37.98 3.23
N SER A 82 -15.29 -37.00 2.33
CA SER A 82 -14.09 -36.18 2.16
C SER A 82 -14.48 -34.72 1.87
N TYR A 83 -13.73 -33.78 2.45
CA TYR A 83 -13.93 -32.34 2.23
C TYR A 83 -12.65 -31.69 1.69
N PRO A 84 -12.76 -30.70 0.80
CA PRO A 84 -11.60 -29.97 0.31
C PRO A 84 -11.13 -28.93 1.34
N ILE A 85 -9.84 -28.94 1.69
CA ILE A 85 -9.13 -27.83 2.32
C ILE A 85 -8.61 -26.91 1.22
N LYS A 86 -8.93 -25.61 1.31
CA LYS A 86 -8.39 -24.57 0.44
C LYS A 86 -7.12 -23.97 1.07
N ARG A 87 -6.00 -24.01 0.36
CA ARG A 87 -4.77 -23.29 0.71
C ARG A 87 -4.63 -22.12 -0.26
N SER A 88 -5.09 -20.94 0.16
CA SER A 88 -5.05 -19.71 -0.62
C SER A 88 -3.71 -18.98 -0.46
N THR A 89 -3.18 -18.43 -1.55
CA THR A 89 -2.15 -17.39 -1.55
C THR A 89 -2.79 -16.01 -1.77
N CYS A 90 -1.98 -14.95 -1.71
CA CYS A 90 -2.42 -13.58 -1.95
C CYS A 90 -1.28 -12.75 -2.56
N HIS A 91 -1.65 -11.70 -3.30
CA HIS A 91 -0.74 -10.68 -3.80
C HIS A 91 -0.96 -9.40 -3.01
N ILE A 92 0.12 -8.79 -2.54
CA ILE A 92 0.08 -7.53 -1.80
C ILE A 92 0.76 -6.47 -2.66
N THR A 93 0.08 -5.34 -2.86
CA THR A 93 0.59 -4.21 -3.63
C THR A 93 0.59 -2.99 -2.72
N ILE A 94 1.76 -2.38 -2.55
CA ILE A 94 1.96 -1.17 -1.76
C ILE A 94 2.55 -0.10 -2.69
N VAL A 95 1.95 1.08 -2.68
CA VAL A 95 2.38 2.25 -3.45
C VAL A 95 2.72 3.36 -2.47
N LEU A 96 3.96 3.82 -2.56
CA LEU A 96 4.46 4.96 -1.81
C LEU A 96 4.40 6.23 -2.68
N LYS A 97 4.13 7.35 -2.02
CA LYS A 97 4.15 8.69 -2.61
C LYS A 97 5.03 9.59 -1.74
N ASP A 98 5.67 10.57 -2.35
CA ASP A 98 6.39 11.62 -1.61
C ASP A 98 5.45 12.82 -1.44
N ILE A 99 5.33 13.31 -0.21
CA ILE A 99 4.45 14.42 0.15
C ILE A 99 4.98 15.74 -0.44
N SER A 100 6.30 15.89 -0.58
CA SER A 100 6.92 17.12 -1.06
C SER A 100 6.50 17.52 -2.48
N LEU A 101 6.14 16.54 -3.31
CA LEU A 101 5.72 16.78 -4.70
C LEU A 101 4.28 17.29 -4.80
N ASP A 102 3.44 17.06 -3.78
CA ASP A 102 2.05 17.50 -3.79
C ASP A 102 1.92 19.01 -3.58
N GLU A 103 2.79 19.57 -2.72
CA GLU A 103 2.93 21.01 -2.52
C GLU A 103 3.30 21.69 -3.85
N GLU A 104 4.22 21.12 -4.63
CA GLU A 104 4.63 21.68 -5.92
C GLU A 104 3.52 21.58 -6.99
N GLU A 105 2.77 20.48 -7.03
CA GLU A 105 1.64 20.32 -7.96
C GLU A 105 0.48 21.29 -7.67
N GLU A 106 0.20 21.59 -6.39
CA GLU A 106 -0.82 22.56 -6.01
C GLU A 106 -0.40 24.00 -6.35
N ILE A 107 0.85 24.38 -6.07
CA ILE A 107 1.40 25.69 -6.44
C ILE A 107 1.34 25.88 -7.96
N ALA A 108 1.76 24.88 -8.74
CA ALA A 108 1.73 24.93 -10.20
C ALA A 108 0.31 25.03 -10.78
N LYS A 109 -0.68 24.34 -10.17
CA LYS A 109 -2.11 24.50 -10.53
C LYS A 109 -2.62 25.90 -10.19
N SER A 110 -2.22 26.49 -9.07
CA SER A 110 -2.64 27.84 -8.67
C SER A 110 -2.07 28.92 -9.61
N LEU A 111 -0.81 28.77 -10.04
CA LEU A 111 -0.14 29.67 -10.98
C LEU A 111 -0.78 29.60 -12.37
N LYS A 112 -1.08 28.39 -12.88
CA LYS A 112 -1.83 28.23 -14.14
C LYS A 112 -3.23 28.85 -14.06
N LYS A 113 -3.91 28.72 -12.92
CA LYS A 113 -5.25 29.30 -12.71
C LYS A 113 -5.21 30.84 -12.72
N THR A 114 -4.22 31.43 -12.04
CA THR A 114 -4.03 32.89 -12.02
C THR A 114 -3.60 33.46 -13.38
N GLU A 115 -2.78 32.74 -14.16
CA GLU A 115 -2.44 33.13 -15.53
C GLU A 115 -3.64 33.06 -16.49
N CYS A 116 -4.48 32.04 -16.41
CA CYS A 116 -5.73 31.94 -17.19
C CYS A 116 -6.70 33.10 -16.86
N ILE A 117 -6.82 33.45 -15.58
CA ILE A 117 -7.62 34.58 -15.11
C ILE A 117 -7.08 35.90 -15.69
N LYS A 118 -5.77 36.15 -15.59
CA LYS A 118 -5.12 37.37 -16.16
C LYS A 118 -5.31 37.49 -17.67
N LYS A 119 -5.22 36.39 -18.43
CA LYS A 119 -5.49 36.40 -19.89
C LYS A 119 -6.94 36.77 -20.21
N LYS A 120 -7.90 36.28 -19.41
CA LYS A 120 -9.33 36.55 -19.60
C LYS A 120 -9.71 38.01 -19.38
N TYR A 121 -9.08 38.70 -18.43
CA TYR A 121 -9.32 40.12 -18.13
C TYR A 121 -8.47 41.11 -18.95
N LYS A 122 -7.49 40.62 -19.73
CA LYS A 122 -6.65 41.44 -20.63
C LYS A 122 -7.20 41.53 -22.07
N GLN A 123 -8.26 40.75 -22.36
CA GLN A 123 -8.91 40.65 -23.67
C GLN A 123 -10.22 41.47 -23.76
N ILE A 124 -10.57 42.18 -22.69
CA ILE A 124 -11.62 43.21 -22.59
C ILE A 124 -10.90 44.54 -22.50
#